data_AF-K0ZB14-F1
#
_entry.id   AF-K0ZB14-F1
#
_cell.length_a   1.000
_cell.length_b   1.000
_cell.length_c   1.000
_cell.angle_alpha   90.00
_cell.angle_beta   90.00
_cell.angle_gamma   90.00
#
_symmetry.space_group_name_H-M   'P 1'
#
loop_
_entity.id
_entity.type
_entity.pdbx_description
1 polymer ?
#
loop_
_entity_poly.entity_id
_entity_poly.type
_entity_poly.pdbx_seq_one_letter_code
_entity_poly.pdbx_strand_id
1 'polypeptide(L)'
;GKGDLLLEVSQAVTEFDMDMGVYLSPWDAHSPLYHVDQEADYNAYYLAQLKEILSNPAYGNAGKFTEVWMDGARGEGAQKVNYEFETWFETIRDLQGDCLIFSTEGTSIRWIGNERGYAGDPLWQKVKPDQLGTEAELDYLQHGDPFGTLFSIGEADVSLRPGWFYHEDQDPKSLEELVEIYFHSVGRGTPLLLNIPPNQDGLFDEKDIQRLYEFAAYRDELYKEDLALGATVSGPALSPDYACHHLT
;
A
#
# COMPACT_ATOMS: atom_id res chain seq x y z
N GLY A 1 -17.28 16.53 -18.83
CA GLY A 1 -18.02 15.46 -18.13
C GLY A 1 -18.14 14.18 -18.94
N LYS A 2 -17.08 13.77 -19.65
CA LYS A 2 -16.91 12.42 -20.22
C LYS A 2 -15.51 11.88 -19.89
N GLY A 3 -14.86 12.49 -18.89
CA GLY A 3 -13.52 12.09 -18.47
C GLY A 3 -13.63 10.85 -17.60
N ASP A 4 -12.64 9.98 -17.72
CA ASP A 4 -12.50 8.75 -16.94
C ASP A 4 -11.04 8.69 -16.49
N LEU A 5 -10.81 9.13 -15.25
CA LEU A 5 -9.47 9.22 -14.69
C LEU A 5 -8.82 7.83 -14.58
N LEU A 6 -9.61 6.80 -14.25
CA LEU A 6 -9.10 5.45 -14.13
C LEU A 6 -8.60 4.95 -15.49
N LEU A 7 -9.34 5.25 -16.58
CA LEU A 7 -8.89 4.93 -17.94
C LEU A 7 -7.62 5.70 -18.33
N GLU A 8 -7.59 7.00 -18.09
CA GLU A 8 -6.43 7.85 -18.44
C GLU A 8 -5.15 7.37 -17.73
N VAL A 9 -5.24 7.04 -16.43
CA VAL A 9 -4.13 6.45 -15.68
C VAL A 9 -3.80 5.05 -16.19
N SER A 10 -4.79 4.19 -16.41
CA SER A 10 -4.59 2.80 -16.87
C SER A 10 -3.86 2.73 -18.22
N GLN A 11 -4.16 3.66 -19.13
CA GLN A 11 -3.47 3.79 -20.41
C GLN A 11 -2.00 4.15 -20.23
N ALA A 12 -1.70 5.12 -19.36
CA ALA A 12 -0.32 5.53 -19.08
C ALA A 12 0.46 4.43 -18.37
N VAL A 13 -0.07 3.82 -17.31
CA VAL A 13 0.65 2.75 -16.60
C VAL A 13 0.91 1.54 -17.48
N THR A 14 0.00 1.21 -18.41
CA THR A 14 0.23 0.17 -19.42
C THR A 14 1.36 0.53 -20.39
N GLU A 15 1.46 1.79 -20.82
CA GLU A 15 2.56 2.25 -21.68
C GLU A 15 3.93 2.11 -21.01
N PHE A 16 3.99 2.35 -19.69
CA PHE A 16 5.23 2.30 -18.90
C PHE A 16 5.48 0.97 -18.19
N ASP A 17 4.62 -0.04 -18.40
CA ASP A 17 4.64 -1.31 -17.66
C ASP A 17 4.71 -1.12 -16.14
N MET A 18 3.92 -0.16 -15.64
CA MET A 18 3.80 0.15 -14.22
C MET A 18 2.63 -0.63 -13.65
N ASP A 19 2.87 -1.40 -12.60
CA ASP A 19 1.81 -2.09 -11.87
C ASP A 19 0.78 -1.09 -11.29
N MET A 20 -0.48 -1.52 -11.22
CA MET A 20 -1.59 -0.64 -10.82
C MET A 20 -2.36 -1.19 -9.62
N GLY A 21 -2.52 -0.34 -8.61
CA GLY A 21 -3.47 -0.54 -7.52
C GLY A 21 -4.72 0.33 -7.68
N VAL A 22 -5.78 0.00 -6.94
CA VAL A 22 -6.98 0.85 -6.83
C VAL A 22 -7.41 1.01 -5.38
N TYR A 23 -7.64 2.26 -4.98
CA TYR A 23 -8.28 2.62 -3.72
C TYR A 23 -9.76 2.92 -3.95
N LEU A 24 -10.63 2.28 -3.19
CA LEU A 24 -12.05 2.60 -3.13
C LEU A 24 -12.49 2.62 -1.66
N SER A 25 -12.80 3.79 -1.12
CA SER A 25 -13.10 3.94 0.31
C SER A 25 -14.33 3.10 0.70
N PRO A 26 -14.22 2.19 1.70
CA PRO A 26 -15.39 1.50 2.24
C PRO A 26 -16.38 2.46 2.90
N TRP A 27 -15.92 3.59 3.46
CA TRP A 27 -16.79 4.63 3.97
C TRP A 27 -17.19 5.61 2.87
N ASP A 28 -18.47 5.60 2.48
CA ASP A 28 -19.02 6.55 1.52
C ASP A 28 -19.88 7.60 2.22
N ALA A 29 -19.38 8.85 2.26
CA ALA A 29 -20.09 9.98 2.87
C ALA A 29 -21.15 10.61 1.93
N HIS A 30 -21.23 10.18 0.67
CA HIS A 30 -22.15 10.70 -0.34
C HIS A 30 -23.34 9.78 -0.58
N SER A 31 -23.10 8.47 -0.68
CA SER A 31 -24.11 7.50 -1.07
C SER A 31 -25.27 7.49 -0.07
N PRO A 32 -26.52 7.63 -0.53
CA PRO A 32 -27.68 7.51 0.34
C PRO A 32 -27.86 6.08 0.88
N LEU A 33 -27.20 5.09 0.25
CA LEU A 33 -27.21 3.70 0.68
C LEU A 33 -26.34 3.47 1.93
N TYR A 34 -25.40 4.38 2.23
CA TYR A 34 -24.49 4.27 3.37
C TYR A 34 -25.23 4.53 4.69
N HIS A 35 -26.05 3.57 5.09
CA HIS A 35 -26.88 3.60 6.29
C HIS A 35 -27.03 2.18 6.84
N VAL A 36 -27.08 2.02 8.16
CA VAL A 36 -27.19 0.70 8.81
C VAL A 36 -28.43 -0.08 8.37
N ASP A 37 -29.53 0.61 8.11
CA ASP A 37 -30.78 0.01 7.61
C ASP A 37 -30.71 -0.43 6.13
N GLN A 38 -29.66 -0.05 5.40
CA GLN A 38 -29.45 -0.33 3.98
C GLN A 38 -28.08 -0.99 3.71
N GLU A 39 -27.47 -1.60 4.74
CA GLU A 39 -26.11 -2.15 4.63
C GLU A 39 -25.98 -3.16 3.48
N ALA A 40 -27.00 -4.01 3.25
CA ALA A 40 -26.99 -4.97 2.15
C ALA A 40 -26.97 -4.28 0.77
N ASP A 41 -27.74 -3.21 0.60
CA ASP A 41 -27.78 -2.45 -0.65
C ASP A 41 -26.45 -1.69 -0.87
N TYR A 42 -25.84 -1.17 0.20
CA TYR A 42 -24.52 -0.54 0.12
C TYR A 42 -23.42 -1.55 -0.24
N ASN A 43 -23.42 -2.73 0.38
CA ASN A 43 -22.47 -3.78 0.07
C ASN A 43 -22.61 -4.27 -1.38
N ALA A 44 -23.83 -4.40 -1.89
CA ALA A 44 -24.08 -4.73 -3.29
C ALA A 44 -23.60 -3.61 -4.25
N TYR A 45 -23.77 -2.35 -3.87
CA TYR A 45 -23.27 -1.20 -4.62
C TYR A 45 -21.74 -1.19 -4.69
N TYR A 46 -21.05 -1.33 -3.55
CA TYR A 46 -19.58 -1.38 -3.49
C TYR A 46 -19.03 -2.56 -4.31
N LEU A 47 -19.65 -3.75 -4.15
CA LEU A 47 -19.30 -4.94 -4.91
C LEU A 47 -19.48 -4.75 -6.43
N ALA A 48 -20.54 -4.05 -6.85
CA ALA A 48 -20.76 -3.76 -8.27
C ALA A 48 -19.64 -2.87 -8.84
N GLN A 49 -19.14 -1.90 -8.08
CA GLN A 49 -18.00 -1.07 -8.47
C GLN A 49 -16.71 -1.88 -8.56
N LEU A 50 -16.43 -2.78 -7.61
CA LEU A 50 -15.30 -3.71 -7.72
C LEU A 50 -15.37 -4.52 -9.01
N LYS A 51 -16.55 -5.04 -9.37
CA LYS A 51 -16.74 -5.79 -10.63
C LYS A 51 -16.53 -4.90 -11.85
N GLU A 52 -17.06 -3.69 -11.86
CA GLU A 52 -16.88 -2.73 -12.95
C GLU A 52 -15.40 -2.43 -13.21
N ILE A 53 -14.64 -2.17 -12.13
CA ILE A 53 -13.23 -1.82 -12.20
C ILE A 53 -12.38 -3.04 -12.58
N LEU A 54 -12.50 -4.14 -11.83
CA LEU A 54 -11.55 -5.24 -11.89
C LEU A 54 -11.83 -6.23 -13.03
N SER A 55 -12.98 -6.14 -13.72
CA SER A 55 -13.28 -6.98 -14.89
C SER A 55 -13.07 -6.28 -16.24
N ASN A 56 -12.88 -4.96 -16.24
CA ASN A 56 -12.73 -4.20 -17.47
C ASN A 56 -11.27 -4.25 -17.96
N PRO A 57 -10.97 -4.84 -19.14
CA PRO A 57 -9.60 -4.96 -19.63
C PRO A 57 -8.97 -3.63 -20.03
N ALA A 58 -9.74 -2.54 -20.07
CA ALA A 58 -9.20 -1.19 -20.28
C ALA A 58 -8.63 -0.56 -19.01
N TYR A 59 -8.90 -1.14 -17.83
CA TYR A 59 -8.37 -0.67 -16.55
C TYR A 59 -7.22 -1.54 -16.05
N GLY A 60 -6.31 -0.97 -15.26
CA GLY A 60 -5.11 -1.67 -14.78
C GLY A 60 -3.94 -1.60 -15.76
N ASN A 61 -2.83 -2.25 -15.41
CA ASN A 61 -1.73 -2.51 -16.34
C ASN A 61 -2.12 -3.64 -17.27
N ALA A 62 -2.49 -3.33 -18.52
CA ALA A 62 -2.99 -4.29 -19.49
C ALA A 62 -4.12 -5.21 -18.98
N GLY A 63 -5.07 -4.63 -18.21
CA GLY A 63 -6.19 -5.39 -17.61
C GLY A 63 -5.90 -5.98 -16.22
N LYS A 64 -4.69 -5.80 -15.69
CA LYS A 64 -4.26 -6.40 -14.42
C LYS A 64 -4.11 -5.36 -13.31
N PHE A 65 -4.63 -5.70 -12.14
CA PHE A 65 -4.36 -5.01 -10.89
C PHE A 65 -3.45 -5.87 -10.01
N THR A 66 -2.53 -5.22 -9.30
CA THR A 66 -1.64 -5.88 -8.34
C THR A 66 -2.07 -5.64 -6.90
N GLU A 67 -2.85 -4.59 -6.66
CA GLU A 67 -3.33 -4.25 -5.32
C GLU A 67 -4.73 -3.64 -5.30
N VAL A 68 -5.54 -4.02 -4.32
CA VAL A 68 -6.78 -3.33 -3.95
C VAL A 68 -6.66 -2.84 -2.52
N TRP A 69 -6.94 -1.56 -2.32
CA TRP A 69 -6.74 -0.89 -1.04
C TRP A 69 -8.06 -0.46 -0.42
N MET A 70 -8.32 -0.92 0.80
CA MET A 70 -9.55 -0.64 1.57
C MET A 70 -9.17 -0.22 3.00
N ASP A 71 -9.36 1.05 3.37
CA ASP A 71 -9.11 1.48 4.75
C ASP A 71 -10.24 1.13 5.71
N GLY A 72 -9.90 1.20 7.00
CA GLY A 72 -10.86 1.23 8.09
C GLY A 72 -11.27 2.63 8.55
N ALA A 73 -10.81 3.71 7.90
CA ALA A 73 -11.10 5.06 8.39
C ALA A 73 -12.59 5.39 8.20
N ARG A 74 -13.18 5.96 9.25
CA ARG A 74 -14.58 6.38 9.25
C ARG A 74 -14.74 7.60 10.14
N GLY A 75 -15.35 8.65 9.60
CA GLY A 75 -15.57 9.89 10.34
C GLY A 75 -16.42 9.72 11.60
N GLU A 76 -16.15 10.52 12.62
CA GLU A 76 -16.95 10.55 13.84
C GLU A 76 -18.41 10.92 13.51
N GLY A 77 -19.37 10.15 14.04
CA GLY A 77 -20.79 10.35 13.78
C GLY A 77 -21.32 9.75 12.47
N ALA A 78 -20.46 9.16 11.64
CA ALA A 78 -20.91 8.42 10.46
C ALA A 78 -21.68 7.15 10.83
N GLN A 79 -22.49 6.67 9.89
CA GLN A 79 -23.24 5.42 10.03
C GLN A 79 -22.30 4.23 10.24
N LYS A 80 -22.68 3.33 11.15
CA LYS A 80 -21.88 2.14 11.50
C LYS A 80 -22.20 0.96 10.60
N VAL A 81 -22.13 1.17 9.29
CA VAL A 81 -22.33 0.12 8.28
C VAL A 81 -21.28 -0.98 8.47
N ASN A 82 -21.70 -2.24 8.37
CA ASN A 82 -20.81 -3.39 8.33
C ASN A 82 -20.55 -3.81 6.89
N TYR A 83 -19.37 -4.36 6.63
CA TYR A 83 -18.90 -4.68 5.29
C TYR A 83 -18.86 -6.20 5.07
N GLU A 84 -19.30 -6.65 3.89
CA GLU A 84 -19.23 -8.04 3.44
C GLU A 84 -17.85 -8.36 2.87
N PHE A 85 -16.80 -8.17 3.69
CA PHE A 85 -15.41 -8.27 3.27
C PHE A 85 -15.07 -9.58 2.54
N GLU A 86 -15.53 -10.73 3.05
CA GLU A 86 -15.26 -12.02 2.38
C GLU A 86 -15.84 -12.08 0.96
N THR A 87 -17.06 -11.58 0.76
CA THR A 87 -17.68 -11.49 -0.58
C THR A 87 -16.85 -10.60 -1.51
N TRP A 88 -16.34 -9.47 -0.99
CA TRP A 88 -15.48 -8.56 -1.75
C TRP A 88 -14.15 -9.21 -2.11
N PHE A 89 -13.51 -9.89 -1.16
CA PHE A 89 -12.23 -10.58 -1.36
C PHE A 89 -12.37 -11.76 -2.33
N GLU A 90 -13.45 -12.53 -2.25
CA GLU A 90 -13.76 -13.60 -3.23
C GLU A 90 -13.87 -13.03 -4.64
N THR A 91 -14.56 -11.90 -4.81
CA THR A 91 -14.71 -11.26 -6.12
C THR A 91 -13.39 -10.72 -6.66
N ILE A 92 -12.52 -10.16 -5.82
CA ILE A 92 -11.17 -9.73 -6.22
C ILE A 92 -10.36 -10.94 -6.70
N ARG A 93 -10.41 -12.06 -5.97
CA ARG A 93 -9.73 -13.31 -6.37
C ARG A 93 -10.26 -13.87 -7.68
N ASP A 94 -11.57 -13.87 -7.88
CA ASP A 94 -12.20 -14.38 -9.10
C ASP A 94 -11.80 -13.56 -10.35
N LEU A 95 -11.65 -12.25 -10.19
CA LEU A 95 -11.36 -11.34 -11.31
C LEU A 95 -9.86 -11.12 -11.55
N GLN A 96 -9.04 -11.12 -10.50
CA GLN A 96 -7.64 -10.68 -10.55
C GLN A 96 -6.64 -11.69 -9.92
N GLY A 97 -7.12 -12.85 -9.45
CA GLY A 97 -6.27 -13.91 -8.90
C GLY A 97 -5.64 -13.53 -7.56
N ASP A 98 -4.33 -13.73 -7.43
CA ASP A 98 -3.56 -13.39 -6.22
C ASP A 98 -3.25 -11.88 -6.11
N CYS A 99 -4.18 -11.02 -6.54
CA CYS A 99 -4.08 -9.58 -6.32
C CYS A 99 -3.96 -9.31 -4.81
N LEU A 100 -3.01 -8.46 -4.42
CA LEU A 100 -2.80 -8.11 -3.02
C LEU A 100 -3.98 -7.28 -2.52
N ILE A 101 -4.36 -7.49 -1.26
CA ILE A 101 -5.44 -6.74 -0.64
C ILE A 101 -4.90 -6.13 0.65
N PHE A 102 -4.91 -4.79 0.71
CA PHE A 102 -4.80 -4.04 1.94
C PHE A 102 -6.18 -3.90 2.56
N SER A 103 -6.34 -4.35 3.80
CA SER A 103 -7.58 -4.16 4.56
C SER A 103 -7.32 -4.15 6.06
N THR A 104 -8.36 -3.87 6.85
CA THR A 104 -8.34 -4.10 8.31
C THR A 104 -8.37 -5.57 8.68
N GLU A 105 -8.77 -6.45 7.76
CA GLU A 105 -8.97 -7.88 8.02
C GLU A 105 -7.71 -8.70 7.72
N GLY A 106 -7.81 -10.02 7.85
CA GLY A 106 -6.73 -10.97 7.57
C GLY A 106 -6.40 -11.14 6.09
N THR A 107 -5.91 -10.08 5.44
CA THR A 107 -5.47 -10.08 4.03
C THR A 107 -3.95 -10.06 3.89
N SER A 108 -3.46 -10.08 2.65
CA SER A 108 -2.03 -10.18 2.33
C SER A 108 -1.22 -8.95 2.77
N ILE A 109 -1.85 -7.79 2.84
CA ILE A 109 -1.26 -6.54 3.30
C ILE A 109 -2.09 -6.03 4.49
N ARG A 110 -1.39 -5.59 5.54
CA ARG A 110 -1.95 -4.84 6.66
C ARG A 110 -1.33 -3.45 6.69
N TRP A 111 -2.01 -2.52 7.34
CA TRP A 111 -1.43 -1.24 7.72
C TRP A 111 -0.24 -1.41 8.68
N ILE A 112 0.81 -0.59 8.55
CA ILE A 112 1.93 -0.57 9.50
C ILE A 112 1.58 0.11 10.84
N GLY A 113 0.38 0.67 10.99
CA GLY A 113 -0.07 1.30 12.24
C GLY A 113 0.33 2.76 12.42
N ASN A 114 0.94 3.40 11.40
CA ASN A 114 1.20 4.84 11.40
C ASN A 114 1.42 5.41 9.99
N GLU A 115 1.03 6.66 9.78
CA GLU A 115 1.19 7.38 8.50
C GLU A 115 2.56 8.10 8.36
N ARG A 116 3.53 7.77 9.23
CA ARG A 116 4.89 8.33 9.13
C ARG A 116 5.77 7.51 8.21
N GLY A 117 5.34 6.29 7.83
CA GLY A 117 6.14 5.32 7.09
C GLY A 117 7.19 4.59 7.94
N TYR A 118 6.93 4.37 9.24
CA TYR A 118 7.88 3.75 10.17
C TYR A 118 7.44 2.34 10.58
N ALA A 119 8.16 1.32 10.12
CA ALA A 119 8.00 -0.04 10.63
C ALA A 119 8.63 -0.23 12.01
N GLY A 120 8.17 -1.23 12.77
CA GLY A 120 8.74 -1.62 14.05
C GLY A 120 10.12 -2.28 13.93
N ASP A 121 10.80 -2.43 15.06
CA ASP A 121 11.95 -3.34 15.21
C ASP A 121 11.78 -4.10 16.54
N PRO A 122 11.42 -5.40 16.50
CA PRO A 122 11.34 -6.27 15.32
C PRO A 122 10.16 -5.94 14.41
N LEU A 123 10.24 -6.34 13.13
CA LEU A 123 9.11 -6.39 12.19
C LEU A 123 8.90 -7.84 11.73
N TRP A 124 7.82 -8.46 12.21
CA TRP A 124 7.36 -9.76 11.73
C TRP A 124 6.36 -9.54 10.58
N GLN A 125 6.67 -10.03 9.39
CA GLN A 125 5.75 -10.01 8.25
C GLN A 125 4.72 -11.15 8.32
N LYS A 126 4.10 -11.26 9.49
CA LYS A 126 3.07 -12.24 9.80
C LYS A 126 2.26 -11.83 11.02
N VAL A 127 0.99 -12.21 11.03
CA VAL A 127 0.00 -11.85 12.05
C VAL A 127 -0.95 -13.01 12.29
N LYS A 128 -1.77 -12.90 13.35
CA LYS A 128 -2.94 -13.74 13.54
C LYS A 128 -4.17 -12.94 13.12
N PRO A 129 -4.98 -13.43 12.16
CA PRO A 129 -6.14 -12.70 11.68
C PRO A 129 -7.15 -12.30 12.76
N ASP A 130 -7.26 -13.06 13.84
CA ASP A 130 -8.16 -12.79 14.97
C ASP A 130 -7.72 -11.63 15.87
N GLN A 131 -6.52 -11.07 15.65
CA GLN A 131 -5.99 -9.88 16.32
C GLN A 131 -6.00 -8.63 15.43
N LEU A 132 -6.57 -8.74 14.22
CA LEU A 132 -6.79 -7.62 13.32
C LEU A 132 -8.21 -7.04 13.49
N GLY A 133 -8.69 -6.30 12.49
CA GLY A 133 -9.93 -5.53 12.52
C GLY A 133 -9.67 -4.05 12.83
N THR A 134 -10.72 -3.24 12.85
CA THR A 134 -10.62 -1.78 13.05
C THR A 134 -10.07 -1.38 14.43
N GLU A 135 -10.11 -2.28 15.41
CA GLU A 135 -9.63 -2.07 16.77
C GLU A 135 -8.25 -2.71 17.02
N ALA A 136 -7.53 -3.10 15.96
CA ALA A 136 -6.20 -3.68 16.10
C ALA A 136 -5.24 -2.70 16.79
N GLU A 137 -4.48 -3.19 17.76
CA GLU A 137 -3.49 -2.38 18.47
C GLU A 137 -2.42 -1.88 17.51
N LEU A 138 -2.12 -0.58 17.52
CA LEU A 138 -1.16 0.03 16.59
C LEU A 138 0.24 -0.60 16.71
N ASP A 139 0.66 -0.94 17.93
CA ASP A 139 1.93 -1.63 18.19
C ASP A 139 1.96 -3.03 17.56
N TYR A 140 0.83 -3.75 17.59
CA TYR A 140 0.69 -5.06 16.94
C TYR A 140 0.81 -4.95 15.42
N LEU A 141 0.17 -3.95 14.82
CA LEU A 141 0.29 -3.67 13.38
C LEU A 141 1.74 -3.35 13.00
N GLN A 142 2.38 -2.48 13.79
CA GLN A 142 3.73 -1.98 13.54
C GLN A 142 4.83 -3.03 13.68
N HIS A 143 4.66 -4.00 14.58
CA HIS A 143 5.66 -5.04 14.86
C HIS A 143 5.30 -6.42 14.30
N GLY A 144 4.04 -6.69 13.99
CA GLY A 144 3.54 -8.02 13.66
C GLY A 144 3.63 -9.01 14.83
N ASP A 145 3.46 -10.31 14.55
CA ASP A 145 3.41 -11.36 15.57
C ASP A 145 4.47 -12.45 15.32
N PRO A 146 5.40 -12.72 16.28
CA PRO A 146 6.37 -13.80 16.14
C PRO A 146 5.73 -15.20 15.99
N PHE A 147 4.46 -15.35 16.37
CA PHE A 147 3.63 -16.55 16.23
C PHE A 147 2.48 -16.36 15.22
N GLY A 148 2.58 -15.36 14.34
CA GLY A 148 1.61 -15.13 13.28
C GLY A 148 1.42 -16.36 12.39
N THR A 149 0.18 -16.61 11.97
CA THR A 149 -0.25 -17.75 11.16
C THR A 149 -0.54 -17.39 9.71
N LEU A 150 -0.68 -16.10 9.41
CA LEU A 150 -0.84 -15.54 8.07
C LEU A 150 0.39 -14.69 7.75
N PHE A 151 1.02 -14.90 6.59
CA PHE A 151 2.02 -13.96 6.07
C PHE A 151 1.30 -12.67 5.67
N SER A 152 1.77 -11.54 6.18
CA SER A 152 1.15 -10.24 5.99
C SER A 152 2.24 -9.20 5.90
N ILE A 153 2.23 -8.43 4.81
CA ILE A 153 3.13 -7.29 4.63
C ILE A 153 2.57 -6.12 5.45
N GLY A 154 3.35 -5.57 6.38
CA GLY A 154 3.02 -4.30 7.03
C GLY A 154 3.40 -3.14 6.12
N GLU A 155 2.50 -2.69 5.26
CA GLU A 155 2.77 -1.62 4.30
C GLU A 155 2.96 -0.27 5.00
N ALA A 156 4.07 0.40 4.69
CA ALA A 156 4.41 1.69 5.26
C ALA A 156 3.92 2.83 4.36
N ASP A 157 2.68 3.26 4.58
CA ASP A 157 2.06 4.38 3.89
C ASP A 157 2.45 5.73 4.50
N VAL A 158 2.75 6.70 3.64
CA VAL A 158 3.08 8.06 4.04
C VAL A 158 2.91 9.02 2.87
N SER A 159 2.40 10.23 3.13
CA SER A 159 2.38 11.29 2.12
C SER A 159 3.73 11.97 1.98
N LEU A 160 4.13 12.38 0.77
CA LEU A 160 5.26 13.28 0.57
C LEU A 160 5.04 14.64 1.25
N ARG A 161 3.78 15.01 1.51
CA ARG A 161 3.37 16.28 2.16
C ARG A 161 2.77 16.02 3.56
N PRO A 162 2.43 17.06 4.33
CA PRO A 162 1.65 16.91 5.56
C PRO A 162 0.26 16.30 5.34
N GLY A 163 -0.44 16.67 4.26
CA GLY A 163 -1.74 16.12 3.89
C GLY A 163 -1.66 15.07 2.78
N TRP A 164 -2.71 14.25 2.65
CA TRP A 164 -2.88 13.29 1.56
C TRP A 164 -3.29 13.95 0.23
N PHE A 165 -4.05 15.04 0.29
CA PHE A 165 -4.41 15.87 -0.86
C PHE A 165 -3.49 17.10 -0.96
N TYR A 166 -3.47 17.72 -2.15
CA TYR A 166 -2.66 18.90 -2.41
C TYR A 166 -3.20 20.14 -1.69
N HIS A 167 -2.31 20.87 -1.04
CA HIS A 167 -2.55 22.20 -0.48
C HIS A 167 -1.37 23.11 -0.84
N GLU A 168 -1.67 24.29 -1.41
CA GLU A 168 -0.69 25.27 -1.90
C GLU A 168 0.26 25.76 -0.80
N ASP A 169 -0.20 25.79 0.45
CA ASP A 169 0.55 26.25 1.63
C ASP A 169 1.41 25.14 2.27
N GLN A 170 1.47 23.96 1.66
CA GLN A 170 2.33 22.86 2.08
C GLN A 170 3.55 22.73 1.17
N ASP A 171 4.60 22.09 1.68
CA ASP A 171 5.82 21.75 0.94
C ASP A 171 6.13 20.25 1.09
N PRO A 172 6.86 19.63 0.14
CA PRO A 172 7.28 18.24 0.25
C PRO A 172 8.33 18.04 1.34
N LYS A 173 8.25 16.91 2.06
CA LYS A 173 9.26 16.40 3.02
C LYS A 173 10.65 16.44 2.41
N SER A 174 11.65 16.90 3.17
CA SER A 174 13.04 17.04 2.73
C SER A 174 13.66 15.72 2.26
N LEU A 175 14.78 15.79 1.55
CA LEU A 175 15.50 14.58 1.15
C LEU A 175 15.92 13.76 2.38
N GLU A 176 16.41 14.42 3.43
CA GLU A 176 16.80 13.78 4.68
C GLU A 176 15.62 13.07 5.34
N GLU A 177 14.44 13.68 5.38
CA GLU A 177 13.22 13.04 5.90
C GLU A 177 12.83 11.81 5.08
N LEU A 178 12.91 11.86 3.75
CA LEU A 178 12.62 10.71 2.89
C LEU A 178 13.65 9.58 3.05
N VAL A 179 14.92 9.92 3.24
CA VAL A 179 15.97 8.94 3.52
C VAL A 179 15.73 8.26 4.87
N GLU A 180 15.36 9.01 5.91
CA GLU A 180 14.99 8.43 7.21
C GLU A 180 13.80 7.48 7.08
N ILE A 181 12.74 7.90 6.38
CA ILE A 181 11.57 7.05 6.09
C ILE A 181 11.99 5.78 5.35
N TYR A 182 12.84 5.89 4.32
CA TYR A 182 13.34 4.76 3.54
C TYR A 182 14.04 3.72 4.42
N PHE A 183 14.94 4.14 5.31
CA PHE A 183 15.62 3.22 6.23
C PHE A 183 14.69 2.64 7.30
N HIS A 184 13.61 3.34 7.66
CA HIS A 184 12.61 2.85 8.62
C HIS A 184 11.46 2.04 7.98
N SER A 185 11.43 1.91 6.66
CA SER A 185 10.46 1.10 5.89
C SER A 185 11.19 0.02 5.09
N VAL A 186 11.69 0.36 3.89
CA VAL A 186 12.45 -0.55 3.00
C VAL A 186 13.67 -1.12 3.72
N GLY A 187 14.38 -0.29 4.48
CA GLY A 187 15.53 -0.72 5.30
C GLY A 187 15.17 -1.71 6.42
N ARG A 188 13.89 -1.86 6.77
CA ARG A 188 13.37 -2.85 7.73
C ARG A 188 12.62 -4.01 7.04
N GLY A 189 12.70 -4.12 5.72
CA GLY A 189 12.15 -5.25 4.97
C GLY A 189 10.65 -5.14 4.67
N THR A 190 10.12 -3.92 4.53
CA THR A 190 8.73 -3.69 4.09
C THR A 190 8.62 -2.61 3.02
N PRO A 191 7.63 -2.67 2.11
CA PRO A 191 7.43 -1.63 1.09
C PRO A 191 7.10 -0.26 1.69
N LEU A 192 7.57 0.78 0.99
CA LEU A 192 7.19 2.17 1.21
C LEU A 192 6.13 2.56 0.17
N LEU A 193 4.92 2.89 0.62
CA LEU A 193 3.87 3.47 -0.21
C LEU A 193 3.86 4.99 -0.02
N LEU A 194 4.52 5.72 -0.94
CA LEU A 194 4.67 7.18 -0.86
C LEU A 194 3.61 7.90 -1.72
N ASN A 195 2.67 8.59 -1.07
CA ASN A 195 1.64 9.38 -1.78
C ASN A 195 2.19 10.70 -2.33
N ILE A 196 1.81 11.02 -3.58
CA ILE A 196 2.15 12.25 -4.30
C ILE A 196 0.85 12.88 -4.81
N PRO A 197 0.36 14.00 -4.24
CA PRO A 197 -0.92 14.54 -4.64
C PRO A 197 -0.83 15.49 -5.86
N PRO A 198 -1.59 15.26 -6.94
CA PRO A 198 -1.76 16.25 -8.00
C PRO A 198 -2.44 17.53 -7.48
N ASN A 199 -2.08 18.67 -8.07
CA ASN A 199 -2.65 19.98 -7.77
C ASN A 199 -4.00 20.19 -8.49
N GLN A 200 -4.57 21.40 -8.38
CA GLN A 200 -5.86 21.75 -8.98
C GLN A 200 -5.87 21.73 -10.52
N ASP A 201 -4.70 21.80 -11.16
CA ASP A 201 -4.54 21.68 -12.61
C ASP A 201 -4.38 20.22 -13.07
N GLY A 202 -4.40 19.26 -12.13
CA GLY A 202 -4.21 17.84 -12.41
C GLY A 202 -2.75 17.46 -12.67
N LEU A 203 -1.80 18.24 -12.17
CA LEU A 203 -0.36 18.04 -12.35
C LEU A 203 0.33 17.87 -11.00
N PHE A 204 1.43 17.12 -10.96
CA PHE A 204 2.30 17.15 -9.78
C PHE A 204 3.02 18.49 -9.66
N ASP A 205 3.20 18.96 -8.43
CA ASP A 205 3.97 20.17 -8.12
C ASP A 205 5.44 20.00 -8.54
N GLU A 206 6.05 21.04 -9.11
CA GLU A 206 7.43 20.99 -9.58
C GLU A 206 8.42 20.66 -8.45
N LYS A 207 8.14 21.11 -7.21
CA LYS A 207 8.96 20.81 -6.03
C LYS A 207 8.88 19.32 -5.68
N ASP A 208 7.70 18.72 -5.84
CA ASP A 208 7.47 17.31 -5.53
C ASP A 208 8.21 16.44 -6.56
N ILE A 209 8.10 16.77 -7.85
CA ILE A 209 8.84 16.11 -8.93
C ILE A 209 10.35 16.20 -8.67
N GLN A 210 10.86 17.40 -8.38
CA GLN A 210 12.28 17.60 -8.07
C GLN A 210 12.72 16.72 -6.91
N ARG A 211 11.94 16.68 -5.82
CA ARG A 211 12.24 15.87 -4.64
C ARG A 211 12.27 14.37 -4.94
N LEU A 212 11.39 13.88 -5.82
CA LEU A 212 11.40 12.48 -6.24
C LEU A 212 12.67 12.11 -7.02
N TYR A 213 13.14 12.99 -7.90
CA TYR A 213 14.41 12.78 -8.61
C TYR A 213 15.62 12.86 -7.68
N GLU A 214 15.64 13.79 -6.71
CA GLU A 214 16.68 13.86 -5.67
C GLU A 214 16.73 12.56 -4.86
N PHE A 215 15.56 12.06 -4.46
CA PHE A 215 15.46 10.83 -3.67
C PHE A 215 15.87 9.59 -4.48
N ALA A 216 15.53 9.53 -5.77
CA ALA A 216 16.02 8.47 -6.67
C ALA A 216 17.55 8.49 -6.81
N ALA A 217 18.13 9.67 -7.07
CA ALA A 217 19.58 9.82 -7.20
C ALA A 217 20.33 9.43 -5.92
N TYR A 218 19.76 9.72 -4.75
CA TYR A 218 20.32 9.26 -3.48
C TYR A 218 20.40 7.72 -3.41
N ARG A 219 19.32 7.02 -3.75
CA ARG A 219 19.30 5.55 -3.73
C ARG A 219 20.23 4.93 -4.76
N ASP A 220 20.28 5.50 -5.96
CA ASP A 220 21.16 5.03 -7.03
C ASP A 220 22.64 5.15 -6.62
N GLU A 221 23.04 6.26 -5.99
CA GLU A 221 24.40 6.40 -5.47
C GLU A 221 24.66 5.51 -4.24
N LEU A 222 23.67 5.30 -3.36
CA LEU A 222 23.79 4.41 -2.20
C LEU A 222 24.12 2.96 -2.60
N TYR A 223 23.46 2.45 -3.65
CA TYR A 223 23.60 1.06 -4.08
C TYR A 223 24.60 0.87 -5.23
N LYS A 224 25.36 1.90 -5.57
CA LYS A 224 26.29 1.91 -6.71
C LYS A 224 27.43 0.90 -6.57
N GLU A 225 27.91 0.68 -5.36
CA GLU A 225 29.02 -0.24 -5.07
C GLU A 225 28.72 -1.03 -3.80
N ASP A 226 28.57 -2.35 -3.95
CA ASP A 226 28.57 -3.27 -2.82
C ASP A 226 30.01 -3.57 -2.41
N LEU A 227 30.44 -2.92 -1.32
CA LEU A 227 31.79 -3.06 -0.76
C LEU A 227 32.06 -4.45 -0.15
N ALA A 228 31.03 -5.28 0.05
CA ALA A 228 31.16 -6.64 0.54
C ALA A 228 31.25 -7.69 -0.58
N LEU A 229 30.97 -7.31 -1.84
CA LEU A 229 30.93 -8.23 -2.98
C LEU A 229 32.28 -8.95 -3.16
N GLY A 230 32.25 -10.28 -3.11
CA GLY A 230 33.43 -11.16 -3.21
C GLY A 230 34.30 -11.23 -1.96
N ALA A 231 33.90 -10.62 -0.83
CA ALA A 231 34.63 -10.74 0.43
C ALA A 231 34.63 -12.19 0.94
N THR A 232 35.71 -12.58 1.63
CA THR A 232 35.81 -13.92 2.24
C THR A 232 34.98 -13.99 3.52
N VAL A 233 34.03 -14.93 3.57
CA VAL A 233 33.19 -15.19 4.75
C VAL A 233 33.50 -16.56 5.34
N SER A 234 33.63 -16.63 6.67
CA SER A 234 33.92 -17.87 7.39
C SER A 234 33.03 -18.02 8.63
N GLY A 235 32.55 -19.24 8.89
CA GLY A 235 31.69 -19.56 10.03
C GLY A 235 31.12 -20.97 9.91
N PRO A 236 30.20 -21.37 10.81
CA PRO A 236 29.45 -22.60 10.63
C PRO A 236 28.57 -22.54 9.37
N ALA A 237 28.50 -23.64 8.63
CA ALA A 237 27.62 -23.82 7.48
C ALA A 237 26.90 -25.17 7.58
N LEU A 238 25.63 -25.23 7.15
CA LEU A 238 24.81 -26.44 7.25
C LEU A 238 25.29 -27.55 6.31
N SER A 239 25.58 -27.19 5.06
CA SER A 239 26.11 -28.04 4.00
C SER A 239 26.81 -27.18 2.94
N PRO A 240 27.47 -27.76 1.94
CA PRO A 240 28.00 -27.00 0.81
C PRO A 240 26.95 -26.15 0.06
N ASP A 241 25.69 -26.59 0.04
CA ASP A 241 24.58 -25.84 -0.58
C ASP A 241 24.20 -24.58 0.22
N TYR A 242 24.61 -24.51 1.48
CA TYR A 242 24.42 -23.36 2.39
C TYR A 242 25.76 -22.82 2.89
N ALA A 243 26.76 -22.80 2.01
CA ALA A 243 28.10 -22.33 2.34
C ALA A 243 28.14 -20.81 2.56
N CYS A 244 29.05 -20.36 3.43
CA CYS A 244 29.17 -18.94 3.80
C CYS A 244 29.44 -17.99 2.62
N HIS A 245 30.06 -18.49 1.54
CA HIS A 245 30.37 -17.68 0.36
C HIS A 245 29.14 -17.30 -0.47
N HIS A 246 27.93 -17.81 -0.16
CA HIS A 246 26.68 -17.36 -0.79
C HIS A 246 26.18 -16.00 -0.25
N LEU A 247 26.86 -15.42 0.75
CA LEU A 247 26.49 -14.13 1.37
C LEU A 247 27.14 -12.91 0.68
N THR A 248 28.11 -13.13 -0.20
CA THR A 248 28.96 -12.11 -0.82
C THR A 248 29.21 -12.39 -2.30
#